data_AF-A0A443PC52-F1
#
_entry.id   AF-A0A443PC52-F1
#
_cell.length_a   1.000
_cell.length_b   1.000
_cell.length_c   1.000
_cell.angle_alpha   90.00
_cell.angle_beta   90.00
_cell.angle_gamma   90.00
#
_symmetry.space_group_name_H-M   'P 1'
#
loop_
_entity.id
_entity.type
_entity.pdbx_description
1 polymer ?
#
loop_
_entity_poly.entity_id
_entity_poly.type
_entity_poly.pdbx_seq_one_letter_code
_entity_poly.pdbx_strand_id
1 'polypeptide(L)'
;MFPAFLTSCSELISRWEELVGSEGSSELDVWHEFQNFTGDVISRTAFGSSYKQGMRIFQLQTEHAQLLCQYDKSKFIPGYGFLPLKENKRRNEIDKEV
;
A
#
# COMPACT_ATOMS: atom_id res chain seq x y z
N MET A 1 -17.80 -3.31 -5.90
CA MET A 1 -16.63 -4.03 -5.36
C MET A 1 -16.36 -5.34 -6.09
N PHE A 2 -17.33 -6.26 -6.23
CA PHE A 2 -17.10 -7.56 -6.92
C PHE A 2 -16.52 -7.44 -8.35
N PRO A 3 -17.02 -6.56 -9.25
CA PRO A 3 -16.44 -6.43 -10.59
C PRO A 3 -14.98 -5.96 -10.57
N ALA A 4 -14.68 -4.96 -9.73
CA ALA A 4 -13.31 -4.46 -9.55
C ALA A 4 -12.36 -5.54 -9.02
N PHE A 5 -12.83 -6.35 -8.05
CA PHE A 5 -12.07 -7.48 -7.53
C PHE A 5 -11.78 -8.51 -8.62
N LEU A 6 -12.80 -8.91 -9.39
CA LEU A 6 -12.66 -9.88 -10.47
C LEU A 6 -11.66 -9.39 -11.53
N THR A 7 -11.79 -8.14 -11.99
CA THR A 7 -10.84 -7.55 -12.95
C THR A 7 -9.42 -7.52 -12.40
N SER A 8 -9.22 -7.10 -11.15
CA SER A 8 -7.89 -7.10 -10.52
C SER A 8 -7.32 -8.51 -10.36
N CYS A 9 -8.15 -9.52 -10.08
CA CYS A 9 -7.71 -10.91 -9.97
C CYS A 9 -7.26 -11.44 -11.33
N SER A 10 -8.05 -11.21 -12.38
CA SER A 10 -7.71 -11.63 -13.73
C SER A 10 -6.37 -11.03 -14.18
N GLU A 11 -6.15 -9.74 -13.94
CA GLU A 11 -4.88 -9.09 -14.28
C GLU A 11 -3.69 -9.62 -13.47
N LEU A 12 -3.88 -9.94 -12.18
CA LEU A 12 -2.84 -10.55 -11.36
C LEU A 12 -2.43 -11.92 -11.92
N ILE A 13 -3.42 -12.77 -12.22
CA ILE A 13 -3.20 -14.11 -12.77
C ILE A 13 -2.49 -14.01 -14.12
N SER A 14 -2.93 -13.13 -15.02
CA SER A 14 -2.27 -12.95 -16.32
C SER A 14 -0.80 -12.54 -16.20
N ARG A 15 -0.45 -11.66 -15.25
CA ARG A 15 0.96 -11.31 -14.98
C ARG A 15 1.77 -12.50 -14.48
N TRP A 16 1.17 -13.35 -13.64
CA TRP A 16 1.85 -14.53 -13.12
C TRP A 16 2.03 -15.60 -14.22
N GLU A 17 1.05 -15.78 -15.09
CA GLU A 17 1.17 -16.65 -16.27
C GLU A 17 2.31 -16.18 -17.20
N GLU A 18 2.42 -14.87 -17.44
CA GLU A 18 3.53 -14.28 -18.18
C GLU A 18 4.89 -14.50 -17.50
N LEU A 19 4.95 -14.39 -16.17
CA LEU A 19 6.17 -14.63 -15.38
C LEU A 19 6.64 -16.08 -15.40
N VAL A 20 5.71 -17.03 -15.40
CA VAL A 20 6.03 -18.47 -15.49
C VAL A 20 6.58 -18.82 -16.87
N GLY A 21 6.03 -18.20 -17.92
CA GLY A 21 6.53 -18.33 -19.29
C GLY A 21 6.71 -19.79 -19.74
N SER A 22 7.78 -20.05 -20.49
CA SER A 22 8.12 -21.40 -20.99
C SER A 22 8.83 -22.29 -19.97
N GLU A 23 9.34 -21.74 -18.87
CA GLU A 23 10.07 -22.51 -17.85
C GLU A 23 9.14 -23.34 -16.96
N GLY A 24 7.83 -23.08 -17.01
CA GLY A 24 6.80 -23.89 -16.34
C GLY A 24 6.70 -23.69 -14.83
N SER A 25 7.64 -22.95 -14.23
CA SER A 25 7.59 -22.51 -12.83
C SER A 25 8.42 -21.24 -12.63
N SER A 26 8.06 -20.41 -11.64
CA SER A 26 8.80 -19.21 -11.25
C SER A 26 8.66 -18.97 -9.75
N GLU A 27 9.70 -18.43 -9.11
CA GLU A 27 9.66 -18.00 -7.71
C GLU A 27 9.30 -16.52 -7.63
N LEU A 28 8.40 -16.17 -6.70
CA LEU A 28 7.79 -14.86 -6.61
C LEU A 28 7.59 -14.46 -5.15
N ASP A 29 7.90 -13.21 -4.83
CA ASP A 29 7.47 -12.59 -3.58
C ASP A 29 5.98 -12.23 -3.63
N VAL A 30 5.15 -13.12 -3.08
CA VAL A 30 3.69 -12.95 -3.03
C VAL A 30 3.25 -11.76 -2.16
N TRP A 31 4.08 -11.30 -1.22
CA TRP A 31 3.72 -10.19 -0.34
C TRP A 31 3.54 -8.91 -1.14
N HIS A 32 4.52 -8.55 -1.96
CA HIS A 32 4.48 -7.37 -2.80
C HIS A 32 3.33 -7.45 -3.83
N GLU A 33 3.11 -8.62 -4.43
CA GLU A 33 2.02 -8.83 -5.38
C GLU A 33 0.64 -8.63 -4.76
N PHE A 34 0.43 -9.10 -3.54
CA PHE A 34 -0.84 -8.92 -2.83
C PHE A 34 -1.05 -7.48 -2.35
N GLN A 35 0.01 -6.75 -2.01
CA GLN A 35 -0.08 -5.32 -1.74
C GLN A 35 -0.55 -4.55 -2.99
N ASN A 36 0.03 -4.84 -4.16
CA ASN A 36 -0.38 -4.23 -5.43
C ASN A 36 -1.81 -4.61 -5.82
N PHE A 37 -2.16 -5.89 -5.73
CA PHE A 37 -3.51 -6.37 -6.01
C PHE A 37 -4.56 -5.68 -5.12
N THR A 38 -4.29 -5.60 -3.82
CA THR A 38 -5.18 -4.91 -2.87
C THR A 38 -5.31 -3.42 -3.23
N GLY A 39 -4.19 -2.79 -3.58
CA GLY A 39 -4.17 -1.42 -4.09
C GLY A 39 -5.06 -1.24 -5.33
N ASP A 40 -4.99 -2.15 -6.30
CA ASP A 40 -5.81 -2.09 -7.52
C ASP A 40 -7.29 -2.27 -7.22
N VAL A 41 -7.65 -3.20 -6.33
CA VAL A 41 -9.04 -3.40 -5.89
C VAL A 41 -9.60 -2.14 -5.21
N ILE A 42 -8.84 -1.54 -4.28
CA ILE A 42 -9.27 -0.32 -3.59
C ILE A 42 -9.37 0.83 -4.58
N SER A 43 -8.36 1.06 -5.42
CA SER A 43 -8.37 2.15 -6.40
C SER A 43 -9.55 2.06 -7.36
N ARG A 44 -9.82 0.86 -7.90
CA ARG A 44 -10.95 0.66 -8.80
C ARG A 44 -12.29 0.80 -8.10
N THR A 45 -12.39 0.30 -6.87
CA THR A 45 -13.66 0.32 -6.13
C THR A 45 -14.00 1.73 -5.62
N ALA A 46 -13.02 2.44 -5.08
CA ALA A 46 -13.23 3.75 -4.45
C ALA A 46 -13.15 4.90 -5.46
N PHE A 47 -12.28 4.81 -6.47
CA PHE A 47 -11.94 5.92 -7.35
C PHE A 47 -12.15 5.63 -8.84
N GLY A 48 -12.51 4.39 -9.21
CA GLY A 48 -12.62 3.99 -10.62
C GLY A 48 -11.28 3.99 -11.39
N SER A 49 -10.16 4.12 -10.67
CA SER A 49 -8.80 4.21 -11.22
C SER A 49 -7.99 2.94 -10.93
N SER A 50 -6.76 2.84 -11.44
CA SER A 50 -5.83 1.77 -11.06
C SER A 50 -4.89 2.21 -9.92
N TYR A 51 -4.30 1.24 -9.22
CA TYR A 51 -3.30 1.49 -8.19
C TYR A 51 -2.18 2.40 -8.68
N LYS A 52 -1.68 2.17 -9.90
CA LYS A 52 -0.60 2.96 -10.51
C LYS A 52 -0.86 4.46 -10.50
N GLN A 53 -2.12 4.89 -10.66
CA GLN A 53 -2.47 6.31 -10.63
C GLN A 53 -2.37 6.92 -9.22
N GLY A 54 -2.62 6.14 -8.17
CA GLY A 54 -2.56 6.56 -6.76
C GLY A 54 -1.32 6.08 -6.01
N MET A 55 -0.38 5.43 -6.68
CA MET A 55 0.71 4.66 -6.05
C MET A 55 1.49 5.47 -5.00
N ARG A 56 1.78 6.75 -5.30
CA ARG A 56 2.47 7.63 -4.35
C ARG A 56 1.69 7.81 -3.05
N ILE A 57 0.38 8.05 -3.14
CA ILE A 57 -0.48 8.22 -1.96
C ILE A 57 -0.54 6.92 -1.15
N PHE A 58 -0.69 5.76 -1.79
CA PHE A 58 -0.71 4.48 -1.09
C PHE A 58 0.63 4.18 -0.38
N GLN A 59 1.77 4.50 -1.00
CA GLN A 59 3.08 4.37 -0.36
C GLN A 59 3.19 5.27 0.88
N LEU A 60 2.77 6.54 0.77
CA LEU A 60 2.74 7.48 1.89
C LEU A 60 1.82 7.00 3.02
N GLN A 61 0.64 6.48 2.68
CA GLN A 61 -0.30 5.92 3.67
C GLN A 61 0.25 4.65 4.34
N THR A 62 0.96 3.80 3.61
CA THR A 62 1.59 2.60 4.14
C THR A 62 2.70 2.98 5.13
N GLU A 63 3.55 3.94 4.76
CA GLU A 63 4.56 4.49 5.66
C GLU A 63 3.93 5.13 6.90
N HIS A 64 2.85 5.88 6.73
CA HIS A 64 2.13 6.49 7.84
C HIS A 64 1.59 5.45 8.81
N ALA A 65 0.98 4.37 8.29
CA ALA A 65 0.50 3.25 9.10
C ALA A 65 1.64 2.55 9.86
N GLN A 66 2.81 2.36 9.25
CA GLN A 66 3.99 1.81 9.93
C GLN A 66 4.46 2.69 11.08
N LEU A 67 4.53 4.01 10.87
CA LEU A 67 4.88 4.97 11.92
C LEU A 67 3.86 4.95 13.07
N LEU A 68 2.57 4.74 12.77
CA LEU A 68 1.53 4.56 13.77
C LEU A 68 1.68 3.24 14.53
N CYS A 69 2.02 2.14 13.86
CA CYS A 69 2.26 0.85 14.52
C CYS A 69 3.50 0.85 15.43
N GLN A 70 4.54 1.62 15.08
CA GLN A 70 5.74 1.82 15.91
C GLN A 70 5.48 2.74 17.12
N TYR A 71 4.30 3.37 17.18
CA TYR A 71 3.94 4.23 18.29
C TYR A 71 3.67 3.37 19.54
N ASP A 72 4.67 3.30 20.41
CA ASP A 72 4.55 2.67 21.71
C ASP A 72 3.45 3.37 22.54
N LYS A 73 2.52 2.59 23.08
CA LYS A 73 1.43 3.08 23.94
C LYS A 73 1.96 3.78 25.19
N SER A 74 3.21 3.53 25.59
CA SER A 74 3.91 4.28 26.65
C SER A 74 4.13 5.78 26.32
N LYS A 75 4.10 6.14 25.03
CA LYS A 75 4.24 7.53 24.51
C LYS A 75 2.93 8.33 24.53
N PHE A 76 1.86 7.83 25.16
CA PHE A 76 0.56 8.52 25.33
C PHE A 76 0.65 9.69 26.33
N ILE A 77 1.71 10.49 26.22
CA ILE A 77 1.85 11.76 26.92
C ILE A 77 1.17 12.80 26.04
N PRO A 78 0.18 13.55 26.54
CA PRO A 78 -0.43 14.64 25.79
C PRO A 78 0.62 15.56 25.17
N GLY A 79 0.50 15.81 23.87
CA GLY A 79 1.44 16.67 23.13
C GLY A 79 2.71 16.00 22.61
N TYR A 80 2.95 14.71 22.88
CA TYR A 80 4.13 13.99 22.38
C TYR A 80 4.25 14.04 20.84
N GLY A 81 3.12 14.09 20.13
CA GLY A 81 3.08 14.23 18.66
C GLY A 81 3.65 15.56 18.13
N PHE A 82 3.74 16.61 18.96
CA PHE A 82 4.31 17.90 18.56
C PHE A 82 5.81 18.02 18.82
N LEU A 83 6.41 17.03 19.49
CA LEU A 83 7.85 17.03 19.73
C LEU A 83 8.61 16.90 18.41
N PRO A 84 9.79 17.53 18.26
CA PRO A 84 10.57 17.52 17.03
C PRO A 84 11.32 16.18 16.79
N LEU A 85 10.66 15.06 17.04
CA LEU A 85 11.16 13.71 16.81
C LEU A 85 11.15 13.38 15.31
N LYS A 86 12.06 12.50 14.89
CA LYS A 86 12.17 12.06 13.49
C LYS A 86 10.85 11.52 12.95
N GLU A 87 10.17 10.66 13.74
CA GLU A 87 8.87 10.09 13.41
C GLU A 87 7.80 11.17 13.21
N ASN A 88 7.72 12.16 14.12
CA ASN A 88 6.73 13.24 14.04
C ASN A 88 7.00 14.17 12.86
N LYS A 89 8.28 14.49 12.58
CA LYS A 89 8.67 15.26 11.38
C LYS A 89 8.24 14.53 10.11
N ARG A 90 8.51 13.22 10.03
CA ARG A 90 8.12 12.42 8.86
C ARG A 90 6.61 12.32 8.70
N ARG A 91 5.84 12.17 9.79
CA ARG A 91 4.37 12.25 9.75
C ARG A 91 3.90 13.59 9.22
N ASN A 92 4.47 14.71 9.69
CA ASN A 92 4.12 16.04 9.20
C ASN A 92 4.52 16.28 7.74
N GLU A 93 5.55 15.63 7.23
CA GLU A 93 5.89 15.67 5.80
C GLU A 93 4.86 14.90 4.98
N ILE A 94 4.50 13.68 5.41
CA ILE A 94 3.48 12.86 4.76
C ILE A 94 2.13 13.59 4.72
N ASP A 95 1.72 14.21 5.84
CA ASP A 95 0.45 14.95 5.97
C ASP A 95 0.36 16.17 5.03
N LYS A 96 1.50 16.71 4.56
CA LYS A 96 1.52 17.79 3.57
C LYS A 96 1.42 17.31 2.13
N GLU A 97 1.70 16.03 1.88
CA GLU A 97 1.70 15.43 0.55
C GLU A 97 0.40 14.70 0.21
N VAL A 98 -0.40 14.34 1.22
CA VAL A 98 -1.72 13.69 1.09
C VAL A 98 -2.82 14.74 1.19
#